data_AF-A0A3B1BKF8-F1
#
_entry.id   AF-A0A3B1BKF8-F1
#
_cell.length_a   1.000
_cell.length_b   1.000
_cell.length_c   1.000
_cell.angle_alpha   90.00
_cell.angle_beta   90.00
_cell.angle_gamma   90.00
#
_symmetry.space_group_name_H-M   'P 1'
#
loop_
_entity.id
_entity.type
_entity.pdbx_description
1 polymer ?
#
loop_
_entity_poly.entity_id
_entity_poly.type
_entity_poly.pdbx_seq_one_letter_code
_entity_poly.pdbx_strand_id
1 'polypeptide(L)'
;MEMALVIERWLHITVGIFWVGMLYYFNFVQMPAVTAANADKDGPGSAAIMKYIAPRALFWFRWASIVTWLGTILLFNVWGFIWPNQKKLLGLKPATDEQKVKAKKITLFVARTNVLLSIPLLYFMAAQTHGGF
;
A
#
# COMPACT_ATOMS: atom_id res chain seq x y z
N MET A 1 -5.55 11.59 20.14
CA MET A 1 -6.31 11.04 19.00
C MET A 1 -6.11 11.87 17.73
N GLU A 2 -6.20 13.20 17.81
CA GLU A 2 -5.94 14.12 16.67
C GLU A 2 -4.58 13.92 15.96
N MET A 3 -3.49 13.81 16.71
CA MET A 3 -2.14 13.68 16.13
C MET A 3 -1.94 12.38 15.33
N ALA A 4 -2.56 11.27 15.74
CA ALA A 4 -2.43 9.99 15.05
C ALA A 4 -3.07 10.03 13.66
N LEU A 5 -4.26 10.61 13.55
CA LEU A 5 -4.96 10.79 12.27
C LEU A 5 -4.21 11.74 11.32
N VAL A 6 -3.52 12.75 11.87
CA VAL A 6 -2.65 13.64 11.09
C VAL A 6 -1.46 12.86 10.55
N ILE A 7 -0.77 12.07 11.38
CA ILE A 7 0.38 11.25 10.98
C ILE A 7 0.01 10.25 9.89
N GLU A 8 -1.08 9.51 10.05
CA GLU A 8 -1.55 8.52 9.07
C GLU A 8 -1.79 9.15 7.69
N ARG A 9 -2.42 10.34 7.67
CA ARG A 9 -2.71 11.07 6.43
C ARG A 9 -1.45 11.51 5.71
N TRP A 10 -0.53 12.14 6.44
CA TRP A 10 0.73 12.62 5.86
C TRP A 10 1.63 11.47 5.42
N LEU A 11 1.64 10.36 6.16
CA LEU A 11 2.36 9.15 5.75
C LEU A 11 1.81 8.61 4.43
N HIS A 12 0.49 8.48 4.30
CA HIS A 12 -0.12 7.99 3.06
C HIS A 12 0.17 8.91 1.86
N ILE A 13 0.03 10.23 2.05
CA ILE A 13 0.35 11.23 1.01
C ILE A 13 1.81 11.12 0.60
N THR A 14 2.73 11.08 1.56
CA THR A 14 4.18 11.02 1.30
C THR A 14 4.53 9.76 0.52
N VAL A 15 4.03 8.61 0.93
CA VAL A 15 4.25 7.33 0.23
C VAL A 15 3.67 7.37 -1.19
N GLY A 16 2.48 7.94 -1.37
CA GLY A 16 1.88 8.14 -2.69
C GLY A 16 2.74 9.02 -3.61
N ILE A 17 3.30 10.11 -3.08
CA ILE A 17 4.24 10.97 -3.82
C ILE A 17 5.49 10.19 -4.22
N PHE A 18 6.08 9.39 -3.31
CA PHE A 18 7.23 8.55 -3.64
C PHE A 18 6.90 7.52 -4.72
N TRP A 19 5.74 6.88 -4.65
CA TRP A 19 5.33 5.86 -5.63
C TRP A 19 5.11 6.47 -7.03
N VAL A 20 4.28 7.51 -7.14
CA VAL A 20 3.97 8.16 -8.42
C VAL A 20 5.16 8.93 -8.95
N GLY A 21 5.88 9.63 -8.07
CA GLY A 21 7.10 10.34 -8.43
C GLY A 21 8.17 9.42 -9.02
N MET A 22 8.33 8.21 -8.46
CA MET A 22 9.27 7.25 -9.00
C MET A 22 8.80 6.66 -10.34
N LEU A 23 7.49 6.48 -10.55
CA LEU A 23 6.95 6.13 -11.87
C LEU A 23 7.28 7.20 -12.91
N TYR A 24 7.14 8.48 -12.57
CA TYR A 24 7.50 9.56 -13.49
C TYR A 24 9.00 9.63 -13.73
N TYR A 25 9.82 9.45 -12.69
CA TYR A 25 11.27 9.34 -12.86
C TYR A 25 11.64 8.22 -13.82
N PHE A 26 11.08 7.01 -13.68
CA PHE A 26 11.39 5.91 -14.60
C PHE A 26 10.93 6.18 -16.03
N ASN A 27 9.69 6.63 -16.22
CA ASN A 27 9.10 6.77 -17.55
C ASN A 27 9.60 8.00 -18.31
N PHE A 28 9.78 9.13 -17.63
CA PHE A 28 10.07 10.41 -18.28
C PHE A 28 11.51 10.89 -18.10
N VAL A 29 12.28 10.29 -17.19
CA VAL A 29 13.67 10.72 -16.93
C VAL A 29 14.65 9.59 -17.21
N GLN A 30 14.61 8.50 -16.44
CA GLN A 30 15.61 7.45 -16.50
C GLN A 30 15.61 6.72 -17.84
N MET A 31 14.47 6.25 -18.33
CA MET A 31 14.42 5.48 -19.57
C MET A 31 14.85 6.32 -20.79
N PRO A 32 14.35 7.55 -21.01
CA PRO A 32 14.87 8.42 -22.06
C PRO A 32 16.36 8.71 -21.94
N ALA A 33 16.87 8.96 -20.72
CA ALA A 33 18.29 9.22 -20.48
C ALA A 33 19.17 8.00 -20.80
N VAL A 34 18.71 6.79 -20.45
CA VAL A 34 19.40 5.54 -20.79
C VAL A 34 19.46 5.34 -22.31
N THR A 35 18.35 5.59 -23.01
CA THR A 35 18.31 5.50 -24.47
C THR A 35 19.30 6.49 -25.11
N ALA A 36 19.31 7.75 -24.67
CA ALA A 36 20.25 8.74 -25.17
C ALA A 36 21.71 8.36 -24.87
N ALA A 37 22.01 7.92 -23.64
CA ALA A 37 23.36 7.54 -23.23
C ALA A 37 23.90 6.33 -24.00
N ASN A 38 23.03 5.40 -24.44
CA ASN A 38 23.44 4.25 -25.24
C ASN A 38 23.56 4.56 -26.74
N ALA A 39 22.93 5.63 -27.22
CA ALA A 39 23.06 6.10 -28.59
C ALA A 39 24.35 6.93 -28.80
N ASP A 40 24.86 7.55 -27.73
CA ASP A 40 26.12 8.28 -27.72
C ASP A 40 27.33 7.32 -27.60
N LYS A 41 28.03 7.12 -28.71
CA LYS A 41 29.17 6.18 -28.80
C LYS A 41 30.43 6.68 -28.08
N ASP A 42 30.56 7.99 -27.93
CA ASP A 42 31.70 8.63 -27.25
C ASP A 42 31.35 9.03 -25.80
N GLY A 43 30.09 8.83 -25.41
CA GLY A 43 29.55 9.18 -24.10
C GLY A 43 29.83 8.16 -22.99
N PRO A 44 29.44 8.49 -21.75
CA PRO A 44 29.70 7.65 -20.57
C PRO A 44 28.86 6.36 -20.50
N GLY A 45 27.90 6.16 -21.41
CA GLY A 45 26.97 5.03 -21.42
C GLY A 45 26.02 4.99 -20.21
N SER A 46 25.10 4.02 -20.19
CA SER A 46 24.13 3.88 -19.08
C SER A 46 24.64 3.12 -17.86
N ALA A 47 25.91 2.68 -17.84
CA ALA A 47 26.43 1.75 -16.85
C ALA A 47 26.35 2.28 -15.40
N ALA A 48 26.68 3.56 -15.19
CA ALA A 48 26.60 4.19 -13.87
C ALA A 48 25.15 4.28 -13.35
N ILE A 49 24.19 4.57 -14.24
CA ILE A 49 22.76 4.61 -13.91
C ILE A 49 22.30 3.22 -13.45
N MET A 50 22.64 2.18 -14.20
CA MET A 50 22.23 0.81 -13.90
C MET A 50 22.90 0.24 -12.64
N LYS A 51 24.16 0.62 -12.37
CA LYS A 51 24.91 0.11 -11.22
C LYS A 51 24.55 0.81 -9.91
N TYR A 52 24.36 2.13 -9.94
CA TYR A 52 24.24 2.92 -8.72
C TYR A 52 22.84 3.51 -8.51
N ILE A 53 22.15 3.92 -9.57
CA ILE A 53 20.89 4.66 -9.42
C ILE A 53 19.69 3.70 -9.44
N ALA A 54 19.60 2.85 -10.47
CA ALA A 54 18.46 1.97 -10.69
C ALA A 54 18.14 1.05 -9.49
N PRO A 55 19.12 0.39 -8.81
CA PRO A 55 18.80 -0.49 -7.68
C PRO A 55 18.18 0.26 -6.50
N ARG A 56 18.63 1.49 -6.24
CA ARG A 56 18.09 2.33 -5.16
C ARG A 56 16.70 2.83 -5.51
N ALA A 57 16.51 3.29 -6.74
CA ALA A 57 15.21 3.72 -7.23
C ALA A 57 14.19 2.57 -7.15
N LEU A 58 14.58 1.35 -7.54
CA LEU A 58 13.74 0.16 -7.45
C LEU A 58 13.44 -0.27 -6.01
N PHE A 59 14.39 -0.12 -5.09
CA PHE A 59 14.15 -0.39 -3.68
C PHE A 59 13.03 0.51 -3.12
N TRP A 60 13.14 1.82 -3.33
CA TRP A 60 12.14 2.78 -2.88
C TRP A 60 10.80 2.58 -3.59
N PHE A 61 10.83 2.33 -4.90
CA PHE A 61 9.62 2.01 -5.67
C PHE A 61 8.88 0.79 -5.11
N ARG A 62 9.61 -0.29 -4.80
CA ARG A 62 9.03 -1.53 -4.27
C ARG A 62 8.27 -1.27 -2.97
N TRP A 63 8.91 -0.61 -2.01
CA TRP A 63 8.28 -0.35 -0.71
C TRP A 63 7.14 0.66 -0.79
N ALA A 64 7.30 1.74 -1.57
CA ALA A 64 6.23 2.71 -1.77
C ALA A 64 5.01 2.08 -2.46
N SER A 65 5.23 1.19 -3.43
CA SER A 65 4.18 0.43 -4.10
C SER A 65 3.45 -0.49 -3.11
N ILE A 66 4.18 -1.28 -2.32
CA ILE A 66 3.60 -2.21 -1.34
C ILE A 66 2.73 -1.47 -0.33
N VAL A 67 3.24 -0.38 0.26
CA VAL A 67 2.50 0.38 1.27
C VAL A 67 1.25 1.01 0.67
N THR A 68 1.35 1.60 -0.54
CA THR A 68 0.17 2.18 -1.23
C THR A 68 -0.87 1.11 -1.55
N TRP A 69 -0.44 -0.04 -2.06
CA TRP A 69 -1.33 -1.16 -2.39
C TRP A 69 -2.03 -1.73 -1.16
N LEU A 70 -1.28 -2.04 -0.09
CA LEU A 70 -1.83 -2.56 1.15
C LEU A 70 -2.79 -1.55 1.80
N GLY A 71 -2.44 -0.26 1.81
CA GLY A 71 -3.32 0.80 2.29
C GLY A 71 -4.63 0.88 1.50
N THR A 72 -4.55 0.74 0.17
CA THR A 72 -5.73 0.73 -0.71
C THR A 72 -6.60 -0.51 -0.46
N ILE A 73 -5.99 -1.69 -0.35
CA ILE A 73 -6.71 -2.93 -0.03
C ILE A 73 -7.43 -2.80 1.32
N LEU A 74 -6.76 -2.27 2.34
CA LEU A 74 -7.36 -2.08 3.67
C LEU A 74 -8.51 -1.08 3.63
N LEU A 75 -8.35 0.02 2.90
CA LEU A 75 -9.41 1.00 2.68
C LEU A 75 -10.64 0.35 2.05
N PHE A 76 -10.49 -0.42 0.97
CA PHE A 76 -11.61 -1.12 0.32
C PHE A 76 -12.20 -2.23 1.19
N ASN A 77 -11.38 -2.97 1.92
CA ASN A 77 -11.81 -4.00 2.85
C ASN A 77 -12.78 -3.43 3.90
N VAL A 78 -12.40 -2.32 4.53
CA VAL A 78 -13.21 -1.68 5.58
C VAL A 78 -14.37 -0.88 5.00
N TRP A 79 -14.09 0.07 4.11
CA TRP A 79 -15.08 1.04 3.65
C TRP A 79 -15.92 0.56 2.47
N GLY A 80 -15.38 -0.36 1.65
CA GLY A 80 -16.10 -0.97 0.53
C GLY A 80 -16.92 -2.20 0.93
N PHE A 81 -16.39 -3.06 1.81
CA PHE A 81 -17.07 -4.30 2.18
C PHE A 81 -17.64 -4.31 3.60
N ILE A 82 -16.83 -4.11 4.64
CA ILE A 82 -17.30 -4.24 6.03
C ILE A 82 -18.38 -3.21 6.36
N TRP A 83 -18.06 -1.92 6.19
CA TRP A 83 -18.91 -0.83 6.67
C TRP A 83 -20.29 -0.77 6.00
N PRO A 84 -20.41 -0.91 4.65
CA PRO A 84 -21.73 -0.93 4.01
C PRO A 84 -22.60 -2.12 4.44
N ASN A 85 -21.99 -3.28 4.73
CA ASN A 85 -22.71 -4.45 5.21
C ASN A 85 -23.07 -4.33 6.71
N GLN A 86 -22.18 -3.78 7.53
CA GLN A 86 -22.47 -3.45 8.92
C GLN A 86 -23.65 -2.49 9.05
N LYS A 87 -23.76 -1.45 8.19
CA LYS A 87 -24.92 -0.55 8.20
C LYS A 87 -26.25 -1.28 8.01
N LYS A 88 -26.29 -2.34 7.19
CA LYS A 88 -27.49 -3.17 6.98
C LYS A 88 -27.79 -4.04 8.20
N LEU A 89 -26.75 -4.60 8.82
CA LEU A 89 -26.87 -5.46 10.01
C LEU A 89 -27.28 -4.68 11.26
N LEU A 90 -26.75 -3.46 11.43
CA LEU A 90 -27.02 -2.57 12.56
C LEU A 90 -28.34 -1.78 12.43
N GLY A 91 -29.09 -1.98 11.33
CA GLY A 91 -30.34 -1.25 11.09
C GLY A 91 -30.17 0.22 10.68
N LEU A 92 -28.93 0.66 10.41
CA LEU A 92 -28.64 2.03 9.92
C LEU A 92 -29.09 2.25 8.47
N LYS A 93 -29.34 1.18 7.72
CA LYS A 93 -30.01 1.21 6.41
C LYS A 93 -31.08 0.12 6.36
N PRO A 94 -32.27 0.41 5.82
CA PRO A 94 -33.30 -0.60 5.63
C PRO A 94 -32.77 -1.71 4.71
N ALA A 95 -32.95 -2.96 5.14
CA ALA A 95 -32.52 -4.15 4.42
C ALA A 95 -33.44 -5.31 4.77
N THR A 96 -33.76 -6.15 3.78
CA THR A 96 -34.55 -7.37 3.99
C THR A 96 -33.75 -8.42 4.79
N ASP A 97 -34.43 -9.40 5.37
CA ASP A 97 -33.75 -10.44 6.17
C ASP A 97 -32.78 -11.29 5.32
N GLU A 98 -33.11 -11.55 4.06
CA GLU A 98 -32.21 -12.19 3.09
C GLU A 98 -30.94 -11.36 2.85
N GLN A 99 -31.09 -10.04 2.70
CA GLN A 99 -29.96 -9.12 2.52
C GLN A 99 -29.08 -9.07 3.77
N LYS A 100 -29.66 -9.14 4.97
CA LYS A 100 -28.91 -9.22 6.24
C LYS A 100 -28.13 -10.52 6.34
N VAL A 101 -28.71 -11.66 5.94
CA VAL A 101 -27.99 -12.95 5.92
C VAL A 101 -26.76 -12.89 5.01
N LYS A 102 -26.91 -12.35 3.78
CA LYS A 102 -25.77 -12.16 2.86
C LYS A 102 -24.73 -11.19 3.41
N ALA A 103 -25.16 -10.07 3.99
CA ALA A 103 -24.29 -9.08 4.61
C ALA A 103 -23.47 -9.68 5.77
N LYS A 104 -24.08 -10.54 6.59
CA LYS A 104 -23.40 -11.25 7.69
C LYS A 104 -22.29 -12.15 7.16
N LYS A 105 -22.54 -12.92 6.09
CA LYS A 105 -21.52 -13.80 5.48
C LYS A 105 -20.33 -13.00 4.94
N ILE A 106 -20.59 -11.93 4.20
CA ILE A 106 -19.54 -11.06 3.65
C ILE A 106 -18.73 -10.43 4.78
N THR A 107 -19.39 -9.83 5.77
CA THR A 107 -18.72 -9.19 6.91
C THR A 107 -17.84 -10.19 7.67
N LEU A 108 -18.33 -11.41 7.90
CA LEU A 108 -17.57 -12.45 8.58
C LEU A 108 -16.33 -12.90 7.79
N PHE A 109 -16.48 -13.10 6.48
CA PHE A 109 -15.35 -13.48 5.61
C PHE A 109 -14.26 -12.40 5.62
N VAL A 110 -14.66 -11.14 5.44
CA VAL A 110 -13.72 -10.01 5.41
C VAL A 110 -13.07 -9.77 6.78
N ALA A 111 -13.81 -9.96 7.88
CA ALA A 111 -13.25 -9.91 9.23
C ALA A 111 -12.19 -11.00 9.46
N ARG A 112 -12.37 -12.21 8.91
CA ARG A 112 -11.36 -13.28 8.98
C ARG A 112 -10.08 -12.91 8.22
N THR A 113 -10.21 -12.29 7.05
CA THR A 113 -9.04 -11.77 6.32
C THR A 113 -8.25 -10.77 7.17
N ASN A 114 -8.94 -9.88 7.90
CA ASN A 114 -8.27 -8.90 8.77
C ASN A 114 -7.56 -9.56 9.95
N VAL A 115 -8.14 -10.61 10.53
CA VAL A 115 -7.47 -11.40 11.58
C VAL A 115 -6.19 -12.03 11.04
N LEU A 116 -6.24 -12.65 9.85
CA LEU A 116 -5.08 -13.27 9.22
C LEU A 116 -3.98 -12.24 8.90
N LEU A 117 -4.36 -11.08 8.35
CA LEU A 117 -3.42 -9.99 8.05
C LEU A 117 -2.81 -9.36 9.32
N SER A 118 -3.46 -9.53 10.47
CA SER A 118 -2.96 -9.05 11.77
C SER A 118 -1.94 -10.00 12.40
N ILE A 119 -1.82 -11.26 11.94
CA ILE A 119 -0.89 -12.23 12.52
C ILE A 119 0.57 -11.76 12.44
N PRO A 120 1.10 -11.29 11.28
CA PRO A 120 2.46 -10.78 11.22
C PRO A 120 2.68 -9.55 12.12
N LEU A 121 1.70 -8.65 12.17
CA LEU A 121 1.75 -7.47 13.03
C LEU A 121 1.85 -7.88 14.51
N LEU A 122 0.96 -8.77 14.97
CA LEU A 122 0.96 -9.28 16.34
C LEU A 122 2.25 -10.03 16.68
N TYR A 123 2.81 -10.77 15.73
CA TYR A 123 4.12 -11.40 15.88
C TYR A 123 5.23 -10.38 16.12
N PHE A 124 5.32 -9.33 15.29
CA PHE A 124 6.33 -8.27 15.46
C PHE A 124 6.14 -7.46 16.76
N MET A 125 4.89 -7.21 17.16
CA MET A 125 4.58 -6.55 18.43
C MET A 125 4.99 -7.40 19.63
N ALA A 126 4.66 -8.70 19.63
CA ALA A 126 5.04 -9.63 20.68
C ALA A 126 6.57 -9.81 20.77
N ALA A 127 7.26 -9.87 19.62
CA ALA A 127 8.71 -9.95 19.54
C ALA A 127 9.40 -8.69 20.10
N GLN A 128 8.83 -7.49 19.91
CA GLN A 128 9.37 -6.25 20.50
C GLN A 128 9.25 -6.19 22.03
N THR A 129 8.21 -6.78 22.62
CA THR A 129 8.00 -6.79 24.09
C THR A 129 8.86 -7.80 24.86
N HIS A 130 9.52 -8.74 24.17
CA HIS A 130 10.38 -9.75 24.77
C HIS A 130 11.77 -9.67 24.12
N GLY A 131 12.64 -8.83 24.71
CA GLY A 131 13.92 -8.42 24.14
C GLY A 131 14.76 -9.54 23.51
N GLY A 132 15.31 -9.24 22.34
CA GLY A 132 16.32 -10.03 21.67
C GLY A 132 16.96 -9.22 20.54
N PHE A 133 17.88 -8.33 20.92
CA PHE A 133 18.84 -7.57 20.09
C PHE A 133 18.28 -6.60 19.03
#